data_AF-A0A960AQZ6-F1
#
_entry.id   AF-A0A960AQZ6-F1
#
_cell.length_a   1.000
_cell.length_b   1.000
_cell.length_c   1.000
_cell.angle_alpha   90.00
_cell.angle_beta   90.00
_cell.angle_gamma   90.00
#
_symmetry.space_group_name_H-M   'P 1'
#
loop_
_entity.id
_entity.type
_entity.pdbx_description
1 polymer ?
#
loop_
_entity_poly.entity_id
_entity_poly.type
_entity_poly.pdbx_seq_one_letter_code
_entity_poly.pdbx_strand_id
1 'polypeptide(L)'
;ERRDALLTGMEQLFPKGTSWTVPTGGFYSWVTLPEGIDATAMLPRAVSQLVAYVPGTGFYVDGQGRDSMRLSYCHPTPERISEGVRRLAGVIESELELIHTFGNAPVHLPPGPATPGPDLA
;
A
#
# COMPACT_ATOMS: atom_id res chain seq x y z
N GLU A 1 -17.51 11.84 -9.72
CA GLU A 1 -17.55 10.46 -10.28
C GLU A 1 -16.33 9.61 -9.91
N ARG A 2 -15.15 9.77 -10.53
CA ARG A 2 -13.97 8.90 -10.24
C ARG A 2 -13.53 8.90 -8.77
N ARG A 3 -13.42 10.11 -8.19
CA ARG A 3 -13.12 10.27 -6.76
C ARG A 3 -14.15 9.54 -5.90
N ASP A 4 -15.43 9.73 -6.21
CA ASP A 4 -16.53 9.20 -5.40
C ASP A 4 -16.61 7.67 -5.53
N ALA A 5 -16.29 7.11 -6.70
CA ALA A 5 -16.15 5.66 -6.90
C ALA A 5 -15.01 5.09 -6.04
N LEU A 6 -13.86 5.77 -5.98
CA LEU A 6 -12.75 5.37 -5.12
C LEU A 6 -13.16 5.40 -3.64
N LEU A 7 -13.69 6.54 -3.17
CA LEU A 7 -14.05 6.73 -1.76
C LEU A 7 -15.15 5.77 -1.31
N THR A 8 -16.21 5.61 -2.11
CA THR A 8 -17.30 4.67 -1.84
C THR A 8 -16.79 3.23 -1.78
N GLY A 9 -15.91 2.85 -2.72
CA GLY A 9 -15.31 1.52 -2.73
C GLY A 9 -14.47 1.26 -1.46
N MET A 10 -13.65 2.24 -1.04
CA MET A 10 -12.83 2.09 0.16
C MET A 10 -13.70 2.00 1.41
N GLU A 11 -14.71 2.85 1.53
CA GLU A 11 -15.68 2.82 2.66
C GLU A 11 -16.37 1.46 2.78
N GLN A 12 -16.72 0.83 1.66
CA GLN A 12 -17.47 -0.43 1.66
C GLN A 12 -16.60 -1.67 1.83
N LEU A 13 -15.34 -1.63 1.36
CA LEU A 13 -14.54 -2.83 1.16
C LEU A 13 -13.25 -2.85 1.98
N PHE A 14 -12.70 -1.70 2.39
CA PHE A 14 -11.45 -1.73 3.15
C PHE A 14 -11.68 -2.24 4.58
N PRO A 15 -10.79 -3.11 5.08
CA PRO A 15 -10.95 -3.66 6.41
C PRO A 15 -10.76 -2.59 7.49
N LYS A 16 -11.30 -2.86 8.68
CA LYS A 16 -11.16 -1.99 9.86
C LYS A 16 -9.68 -1.70 10.15
N GLY A 17 -9.41 -0.49 10.61
CA GLY A 17 -8.05 0.00 10.85
C GLY A 17 -7.41 0.67 9.63
N THR A 18 -8.03 0.56 8.45
CA THR A 18 -7.64 1.37 7.30
C THR A 18 -8.29 2.75 7.40
N SER A 19 -7.54 3.80 7.06
CA SER A 19 -8.07 5.17 6.97
C SER A 19 -7.55 5.86 5.72
N TRP A 20 -8.24 6.90 5.26
CA TRP A 20 -7.84 7.64 4.07
C TRP A 20 -8.27 9.10 4.12
N THR A 21 -7.58 9.91 3.33
CA THR A 21 -7.95 11.30 3.09
C THR A 21 -9.14 11.42 2.15
N VAL A 22 -10.02 12.39 2.40
CA VAL A 22 -11.15 12.74 1.53
C VAL A 22 -10.81 14.04 0.79
N PRO A 23 -10.25 13.96 -0.45
CA PRO A 23 -9.82 15.15 -1.17
C PRO A 23 -11.01 15.96 -1.69
N THR A 24 -10.96 17.28 -1.51
CA THR A 24 -11.92 18.23 -2.13
C THR A 24 -11.54 18.56 -3.58
N GLY A 25 -10.32 18.23 -4.01
CA GLY A 25 -9.81 18.37 -5.37
C GLY A 25 -8.51 17.58 -5.60
N GLY A 26 -8.02 17.54 -6.83
CA GLY A 26 -6.82 16.79 -7.21
C GLY A 26 -7.10 15.36 -7.69
N PHE A 27 -6.08 14.51 -7.68
CA PHE A 27 -6.05 13.22 -8.37
C PHE A 27 -5.71 12.00 -7.50
N TYR A 28 -5.48 12.23 -6.21
CA TYR A 28 -4.94 11.23 -5.30
C TYR A 28 -5.69 11.21 -3.99
N SER A 29 -5.80 10.01 -3.39
CA SER A 29 -6.13 9.85 -1.98
C SER A 29 -4.96 9.16 -1.30
N TRP A 30 -4.60 9.67 -0.12
CA TRP A 30 -3.65 9.05 0.78
C TRP A 30 -4.36 8.05 1.67
N VAL A 31 -3.82 6.83 1.78
CA VAL A 31 -4.35 5.74 2.59
C VAL A 31 -3.31 5.34 3.62
N THR A 32 -3.76 5.16 4.86
CA THR A 32 -3.01 4.55 5.96
C THR A 32 -3.59 3.17 6.23
N LEU A 33 -2.76 2.15 6.10
CA LEU A 33 -3.08 0.75 6.30
C LEU A 33 -3.15 0.40 7.79
N PRO A 34 -3.84 -0.69 8.15
CA PRO A 34 -3.80 -1.24 9.50
C PRO A 34 -2.38 -1.51 10.00
N GLU A 35 -2.22 -1.51 11.32
CA GLU A 35 -0.95 -1.78 11.99
C GLU A 35 -0.35 -3.12 11.55
N GLY A 36 0.96 -3.11 11.29
CA GLY A 36 1.73 -4.30 10.91
C GLY A 36 1.85 -4.54 9.41
N ILE A 37 1.07 -3.86 8.56
CA ILE A 37 1.20 -3.99 7.10
C ILE A 37 2.27 -3.02 6.58
N ASP A 38 3.28 -3.55 5.88
CA ASP A 38 4.23 -2.75 5.10
C ASP A 38 3.75 -2.65 3.64
N ALA A 39 3.31 -1.45 3.24
CA ALA A 39 2.82 -1.12 1.91
C ALA A 39 3.83 -1.40 0.79
N THR A 40 5.13 -1.29 1.07
CA THR A 40 6.20 -1.60 0.10
C THR A 40 6.29 -3.11 -0.10
N ALA A 41 6.27 -3.88 1.00
CA ALA A 41 6.32 -5.33 0.95
C ALA A 41 5.03 -5.96 0.37
N MET A 42 3.88 -5.31 0.54
CA MET A 42 2.58 -5.72 -0.01
C MET A 42 2.47 -5.49 -1.52
N LEU A 43 3.21 -4.53 -2.09
CA LEU A 43 3.04 -4.09 -3.48
C LEU A 43 3.15 -5.22 -4.51
N PRO A 44 4.11 -6.16 -4.45
CA PRO A 44 4.19 -7.28 -5.41
C PRO A 44 2.92 -8.16 -5.41
N ARG A 45 2.27 -8.34 -4.25
CA ARG A 45 1.04 -9.12 -4.13
C ARG A 45 -0.15 -8.35 -4.70
N ALA A 46 -0.22 -7.04 -4.48
CA ALA A 46 -1.21 -6.19 -5.14
C ALA A 46 -1.07 -6.21 -6.67
N VAL A 47 0.16 -6.12 -7.19
CA VAL A 47 0.43 -6.17 -8.63
C VAL A 47 0.04 -7.53 -9.23
N SER A 48 0.25 -8.62 -8.49
CA SER A 48 -0.20 -9.97 -8.90
C SER A 48 -1.72 -10.08 -8.99
N GLN A 49 -2.45 -9.25 -8.23
CA GLN A 49 -3.90 -9.07 -8.33
C GLN A 49 -4.30 -7.97 -9.32
N LEU A 50 -3.38 -7.51 -10.19
CA LEU A 50 -3.61 -6.49 -11.22
C LEU A 50 -4.01 -5.11 -10.63
N VAL A 51 -3.48 -4.76 -9.47
CA VAL A 51 -3.61 -3.42 -8.86
C VAL A 51 -2.24 -2.87 -8.49
N ALA A 52 -2.00 -1.61 -8.80
CA ALA A 52 -0.77 -0.92 -8.43
C ALA A 52 -1.09 0.38 -7.68
N TYR A 53 -0.22 0.73 -6.74
CA TYR A 53 -0.24 1.98 -5.99
C TYR A 53 1.20 2.45 -5.75
N VAL A 54 1.37 3.66 -5.22
CA VAL A 54 2.70 4.16 -4.84
C VAL A 54 2.88 4.00 -3.32
N PRO A 55 3.87 3.23 -2.84
CA PRO A 55 4.17 3.14 -1.41
C PRO A 55 4.53 4.51 -0.82
N GLY A 56 4.13 4.72 0.44
CA GLY A 56 4.28 5.98 1.15
C GLY A 56 5.72 6.33 1.50
N THR A 57 6.59 5.33 1.64
CA THR A 57 8.00 5.48 2.00
C THR A 57 8.77 6.45 1.10
N GLY A 58 8.37 6.61 -0.17
CA GLY A 58 8.98 7.59 -1.08
C GLY A 58 8.62 9.05 -0.79
N PHE A 59 7.69 9.32 0.13
CA PHE A 59 7.21 10.65 0.50
C PHE A 59 7.70 11.12 1.88
N TYR A 60 8.44 10.27 2.61
CA TYR A 60 9.01 10.59 3.92
C TYR A 60 10.54 10.51 3.86
N VAL A 61 11.21 11.42 4.58
CA VAL A 61 12.68 11.51 4.61
C VAL A 61 13.29 10.80 5.83
N ASP A 62 12.47 10.41 6.80
CA ASP A 62 12.84 9.90 8.12
C ASP A 62 12.53 8.39 8.28
N GLY A 63 12.23 7.70 7.18
CA GLY A 63 11.92 6.26 7.18
C GLY A 63 10.49 5.92 7.58
N GLN A 64 9.62 6.92 7.75
CA GLN A 64 8.18 6.76 7.96
C GLN A 64 7.43 6.36 6.67
N GLY A 65 6.11 6.18 6.78
CA GLY A 65 5.23 5.93 5.63
C GLY A 65 5.20 4.50 5.12
N ARG A 66 5.69 3.53 5.92
CA ARG A 66 5.61 2.09 5.62
C ARG A 66 4.18 1.58 5.60
N ASP A 67 3.34 2.10 6.47
CA ASP A 67 1.91 1.81 6.54
C ASP A 67 1.09 2.60 5.51
N SER A 68 1.73 3.47 4.73
CA SER A 68 1.02 4.45 3.93
C SER A 68 1.14 4.16 2.43
N MET A 69 0.14 4.54 1.66
CA MET A 69 0.16 4.45 0.20
C MET A 69 -0.66 5.55 -0.46
N ARG A 70 -0.28 5.89 -1.70
CA ARG A 70 -1.00 6.86 -2.54
C ARG A 70 -1.77 6.15 -3.64
N LEU A 71 -3.09 6.31 -3.64
CA LEU A 71 -3.98 5.84 -4.70
C LEU A 71 -4.28 6.97 -5.68
N SER A 72 -4.21 6.68 -6.98
CA SER A 72 -4.55 7.63 -8.03
C SER A 72 -5.87 7.26 -8.71
N TYR A 73 -6.69 8.27 -8.99
CA TYR A 73 -7.97 8.12 -9.69
C TYR A 73 -8.07 9.01 -10.94
N CYS A 74 -6.96 9.57 -11.45
CA CYS A 74 -7.01 10.51 -12.58
C CYS A 74 -7.37 9.86 -13.92
N HIS A 75 -6.86 8.66 -14.18
CA HIS A 75 -6.93 8.00 -15.49
C HIS A 75 -7.99 6.89 -15.61
N PRO A 76 -8.11 5.91 -14.67
CA PRO A 76 -9.05 4.79 -14.84
C PRO A 76 -10.51 5.26 -14.86
N THR A 77 -11.38 4.46 -15.49
CA THR A 77 -12.83 4.67 -15.43
C THR A 77 -13.36 4.34 -14.03
N PRO A 78 -14.52 4.87 -13.61
CA PRO A 78 -15.13 4.53 -12.32
C PRO A 78 -15.26 3.02 -12.07
N GLU A 79 -15.60 2.24 -13.09
CA GLU A 79 -15.76 0.78 -12.99
C GLU A 79 -14.41 0.10 -12.71
N ARG A 80 -13.34 0.55 -13.39
CA ARG A 80 -11.98 0.07 -13.15
C ARG A 80 -11.47 0.47 -11.77
N ILE A 81 -11.88 1.64 -11.27
CA ILE A 81 -11.57 2.08 -9.90
C ILE A 81 -12.23 1.13 -8.91
N SER A 82 -13.54 0.90 -9.02
CA SER A 82 -14.27 0.01 -8.12
C SER A 82 -13.68 -1.41 -8.10
N GLU A 83 -13.35 -1.96 -9.26
CA GLU A 83 -12.72 -3.29 -9.34
C GLU A 83 -11.30 -3.29 -8.75
N GLY A 84 -10.52 -2.23 -8.98
CA GLY A 84 -9.19 -2.08 -8.39
C GLY A 84 -9.24 -1.99 -6.86
N VAL A 85 -10.20 -1.25 -6.31
CA VAL A 85 -10.43 -1.16 -4.86
C VAL A 85 -10.84 -2.52 -4.29
N ARG A 86 -11.74 -3.24 -4.95
CA ARG A 86 -12.16 -4.59 -4.52
C ARG A 86 -10.99 -5.58 -4.45
N ARG A 87 -10.12 -5.57 -5.47
CA ARG A 87 -8.91 -6.40 -5.49
C ARG A 87 -7.93 -6.00 -4.39
N LEU A 88 -7.73 -4.70 -4.19
CA LEU A 88 -6.83 -4.19 -3.16
C LEU A 88 -7.33 -4.54 -1.75
N ALA A 89 -8.64 -4.42 -1.50
CA ALA A 89 -9.26 -4.84 -0.25
C ALA A 89 -8.93 -6.30 0.10
N GLY A 90 -9.11 -7.22 -0.87
CA GLY A 90 -8.78 -8.64 -0.65
C GLY A 90 -7.30 -8.90 -0.38
N VAL A 91 -6.39 -8.09 -0.95
CA VAL A 91 -4.96 -8.16 -0.64
C VAL A 91 -4.71 -7.71 0.81
N ILE A 92 -5.29 -6.58 1.24
CA ILE A 92 -5.13 -6.08 2.61
C ILE A 92 -5.69 -7.09 3.63
N GLU A 93 -6.84 -7.71 3.34
CA GLU A 93 -7.41 -8.77 4.19
C GLU A 93 -6.49 -9.98 4.29
N SER A 94 -5.88 -10.40 3.18
CA SER A 94 -4.92 -11.50 3.17
C SER A 94 -3.66 -11.18 4.01
N GLU A 95 -3.19 -9.93 3.97
CA GLU A 95 -2.08 -9.48 4.82
C GLU A 95 -2.44 -9.53 6.31
N LEU A 96 -3.64 -9.05 6.66
CA LEU A 96 -4.13 -9.10 8.04
C LEU A 96 -4.22 -10.54 8.54
N GLU A 97 -4.73 -11.46 7.73
CA GLU A 97 -4.82 -12.88 8.08
C GLU A 97 -3.44 -13.50 8.32
N LEU A 98 -2.46 -13.18 7.46
CA LEU A 98 -1.06 -13.58 7.63
C LEU A 98 -0.47 -13.07 8.95
N ILE A 99 -0.66 -11.79 9.25
CA ILE A 99 -0.18 -11.15 10.49
C ILE A 99 -0.85 -11.78 11.72
N HIS A 100 -2.17 -12.01 11.68
CA HIS A 100 -2.89 -12.64 12.79
C HIS A 100 -2.46 -14.08 13.04
N THR A 101 -2.15 -14.82 11.98
CA THR A 101 -1.79 -16.25 12.06
C THR A 101 -0.34 -16.45 12.50
N PHE A 102 0.59 -15.65 11.98
CA PHE A 102 2.03 -15.86 12.14
C PHE A 102 2.74 -14.78 12.98
N GLY A 103 2.03 -13.71 13.36
CA GLY A 103 2.61 -12.55 14.03
C GLY A 103 3.27 -11.56 13.07
N ASN A 104 3.55 -10.35 13.56
CA ASN A 104 4.24 -9.31 12.81
C ASN A 104 5.76 -9.60 12.81
N ALA A 105 6.25 -10.35 11.83
CA ALA A 105 7.69 -10.52 11.65
C ALA A 105 8.22 -9.38 10.77
N PRO A 106 9.01 -8.43 11.31
CA PRO A 106 9.66 -7.45 10.46
C PRO A 106 10.65 -8.20 9.56
N VAL A 107 10.38 -8.23 8.25
CA VAL A 107 11.37 -8.67 7.26
C VAL A 107 12.39 -7.55 7.10
N HIS A 108 13.23 -7.36 8.12
CA HIS A 108 14.50 -6.67 7.95
C HIS A 108 15.51 -7.71 7.49
N LEU A 109 15.74 -7.80 6.18
CA LEU A 109 16.97 -8.44 5.73
C LEU A 109 18.14 -7.58 6.24
N PRO A 110 19.11 -8.16 6.98
CA PRO A 110 20.34 -7.45 7.28
C PRO A 110 20.98 -6.99 5.96
N PRO A 111 21.73 -5.87 5.97
CA PRO A 111 22.55 -5.54 4.80
C PRO A 111 23.38 -6.77 4.44
N GLY A 112 23.34 -7.15 3.16
CA GLY A 112 24.08 -8.30 2.65
C GLY A 112 25.56 -8.22 3.02
N PRO A 113 26.31 -9.33 2.96
CA PRO A 113 27.71 -9.35 3.36
C PRO A 113 28.44 -8.21 2.66
N ALA A 114 29.09 -7.34 3.45
CA ALA A 114 29.91 -6.27 2.94
C ALA A 114 31.01 -6.91 2.08
N THR A 115 30.86 -6.83 0.76
CA THR A 115 31.92 -7.21 -0.16
C THR A 115 33.10 -6.30 0.16
N PRO A 116 34.27 -6.83 0.57
CA PRO A 116 35.45 -5.99 0.76
C PRO A 116 35.75 -5.31 -0.58
N GLY A 117 35.78 -3.98 -0.59
CA GLY A 117 36.29 -3.23 -1.73
C GLY A 117 37.75 -3.61 -1.98
N PRO A 118 38.24 -3.54 -3.23
CA PRO A 118 39.63 -3.88 -3.52
C PRO A 118 40.54 -2.92 -2.77
N ASP A 119 41.51 -3.50 -2.05
CA ASP A 119 42.52 -2.78 -1.29
C ASP A 119 43.40 -2.01 -2.28
N LEU A 120 43.28 -0.68 -2.27
CA LEU A 120 44.14 0.21 -3.05
C LEU A 120 45.40 0.48 -2.21
N ALA A 121 46.37 -0.43 -2.34
CA ALA A 121 47.74 -0.24 -1.89
C ALA A 121 48.59 0.46 -2.96
#